data_AF-A0A2N7RCF9-F1
#
_entry.id   AF-A0A2N7RCF9-F1
#
_cell.length_a   1.000
_cell.length_b   1.000
_cell.length_c   1.000
_cell.angle_alpha   90.00
_cell.angle_beta   90.00
_cell.angle_gamma   90.00
#
_symmetry.space_group_name_H-M   'P 1'
#
loop_
_entity.id
_entity.type
_entity.pdbx_description
1 polymer ?
#
loop_
_entity_poly.entity_id
_entity_poly.type
_entity_poly.pdbx_seq_one_letter_code
_entity_poly.pdbx_strand_id
1 'polypeptide(L)' 'MGWLFWKDKRPAWIQAEEQKFIKAANSLKSLQVTPRGGMRIDPEEIRDQILEARELYKHLVKK' A
#
# COMPACT_ATOMS: atom_id res chain seq x y z
N MET A 1 24.96 -8.00 4.75
CA MET A 1 24.72 -8.03 6.22
C MET A 1 24.65 -6.65 6.89
N GLY A 2 24.83 -5.52 6.18
CA GLY A 2 24.80 -4.18 6.79
C GLY A 2 23.40 -3.56 7.04
N TRP A 3 22.34 -4.08 6.40
CA TRP A 3 20.98 -3.54 6.54
C TRP A 3 20.29 -3.90 7.87
N LEU A 4 20.74 -4.92 8.59
CA LEU A 4 20.11 -5.33 9.87
C LEU A 4 20.36 -4.34 11.02
N PHE A 5 21.36 -3.46 10.89
CA PHE A 5 21.81 -2.54 11.95
C PHE A 5 21.30 -1.11 11.77
N TRP A 6 20.65 -0.80 10.64
CA TRP A 6 19.97 0.47 10.45
C TRP A 6 18.57 0.37 11.07
N LYS A 7 18.48 0.62 12.38
CA LYS A 7 17.18 0.91 12.99
C LYS A 7 16.58 2.11 12.24
N ASP A 8 15.38 1.91 11.73
CA ASP A 8 14.63 2.97 11.09
C ASP A 8 14.49 4.14 12.08
N LYS A 9 15.15 5.26 11.76
CA LYS A 9 15.18 6.47 12.59
C LYS A 9 13.90 7.28 12.44
N ARG A 10 13.01 6.90 11.52
CA ARG A 10 11.75 7.58 11.29
C ARG A 10 10.82 7.41 12.49
N PRO A 11 9.99 8.40 12.81
CA PRO A 11 8.99 8.30 13.87
C PRO A 11 8.14 7.03 13.77
N ALA A 12 7.74 6.47 14.92
CA ALA A 12 6.94 5.24 14.98
C ALA A 12 5.63 5.32 14.18
N TRP A 13 5.02 6.50 14.05
CA TRP A 13 3.81 6.69 13.24
C TRP A 13 4.07 6.46 11.75
N ILE A 14 5.24 6.85 11.22
CA ILE A 14 5.62 6.61 9.82
C ILE A 14 5.82 5.12 9.58
N GLN A 15 6.49 4.43 10.51
CA GLN A 15 6.71 2.98 10.41
C GLN A 15 5.39 2.22 10.45
N ALA A 16 4.44 2.67 11.29
CA ALA A 16 3.10 2.09 11.35
C ALA A 16 2.31 2.34 10.07
N GLU A 17 2.40 3.54 9.49
CA GLU A 17 1.80 3.89 8.19
C GLU A 17 2.36 3.00 7.07
N GLU A 18 3.69 2.85 7.02
CA GLU A 18 4.37 2.04 6.02
C GLU A 18 4.03 0.56 6.16
N GLN A 19 3.94 0.03 7.39
CA GLN A 19 3.46 -1.34 7.61
C GLN A 19 2.02 -1.53 7.16
N LYS A 20 1.13 -0.55 7.41
CA LYS A 20 -0.24 -0.59 6.90
C LYS A 20 -0.27 -0.58 5.38
N PHE A 21 0.58 0.24 4.75
CA PHE A 21 0.70 0.29 3.29
C PHE A 21 1.18 -1.05 2.73
N ILE A 22 2.26 -1.62 3.28
CA ILE A 22 2.79 -2.91 2.85
C ILE A 22 1.75 -4.02 3.03
N LYS A 23 1.02 -4.02 4.15
CA LYS A 23 -0.05 -5.00 4.39
C LYS A 23 -1.20 -4.85 3.39
N ALA A 24 -1.59 -3.62 3.06
CA ALA A 24 -2.60 -3.35 2.05
C ALA A 24 -2.13 -3.78 0.65
N ALA A 25 -0.90 -3.45 0.27
CA ALA A 25 -0.31 -3.87 -0.99
C ALA A 25 -0.24 -5.41 -1.10
N ASN A 26 0.22 -6.09 -0.06
CA ASN A 26 0.26 -7.56 -0.02
C ASN A 26 -1.11 -8.23 0.03
N SER A 27 -2.18 -7.49 0.34
CA SER A 27 -3.56 -8.01 0.28
C SER A 27 -4.13 -8.04 -1.14
N LEU A 28 -3.51 -7.33 -2.08
CA LEU A 28 -3.87 -7.37 -3.49
C LEU A 28 -3.53 -8.74 -4.08
N LYS A 29 -4.51 -9.36 -4.74
CA LYS A 29 -4.40 -10.72 -5.27
C LYS A 29 -3.54 -10.77 -6.53
N SER A 30 -3.60 -9.74 -7.37
CA SER A 30 -2.86 -9.67 -8.63
C SER A 30 -1.48 -9.02 -8.52
N LEU A 31 -1.08 -8.53 -7.34
CA LEU A 31 0.17 -7.84 -7.18
C LEU A 31 1.35 -8.79 -7.40
N GLN A 32 2.07 -8.58 -8.50
CA GLN A 32 3.31 -9.27 -8.80
C GLN A 32 4.46 -8.27 -8.84
N VAL A 33 5.48 -8.52 -8.02
CA VAL A 33 6.72 -7.74 -8.02
C VAL A 33 7.78 -8.53 -8.79
N THR A 34 8.31 -7.93 -9.86
CA THR A 34 9.42 -8.51 -10.60
C THR A 34 10.73 -8.28 -9.84
N PRO A 35 11.74 -9.16 -9.98
CA PRO A 35 13.05 -8.98 -9.33
C PRO A 35 13.78 -7.68 -9.72
N ARG A 36 13.39 -7.04 -10.83
CA ARG A 36 13.90 -5.74 -11.28
C ARG A 36 13.17 -4.54 -10.66
N GLY A 37 12.22 -4.77 -9.75
CA GLY A 37 11.43 -3.71 -9.10
C GLY A 37 10.23 -3.23 -9.92
N GLY A 38 9.90 -3.89 -11.03
CA GLY A 38 8.67 -3.63 -11.77
C GLY A 38 7.46 -4.20 -11.04
N MET A 39 6.43 -3.39 -10.84
CA MET A 39 5.16 -3.77 -10.24
C MET A 39 4.14 -4.06 -11.35
N ARG A 40 3.48 -5.22 -11.30
CA ARG A 40 2.35 -5.56 -12.17
C ARG A 40 1.13 -5.77 -11.28
N ILE A 41 0.03 -5.15 -11.64
CA ILE A 41 -1.24 -5.23 -10.93
C ILE A 41 -2.31 -5.27 -12.01
N ASP A 42 -3.34 -6.09 -11.82
CA ASP A 42 -4.47 -6.10 -12.72
C ASP A 42 -5.24 -4.77 -12.59
N PRO A 43 -5.46 -4.05 -13.72
CA PRO A 43 -6.10 -2.74 -13.68
C PRO A 43 -7.56 -2.80 -13.20
N GLU A 44 -8.22 -3.94 -13.37
CA GLU A 44 -9.59 -4.15 -12.87
C GLU A 44 -9.66 -4.23 -11.35
N GLU A 45 -8.69 -4.89 -10.69
CA GLU A 45 -8.63 -4.98 -9.22
C GLU A 45 -8.42 -3.59 -8.59
N ILE A 46 -7.55 -2.76 -9.18
CA ILE A 46 -7.35 -1.37 -8.74
C ILE A 46 -8.65 -0.57 -8.92
N ARG A 47 -9.34 -0.73 -10.05
CA ARG A 47 -10.59 -0.02 -10.31
C ARG A 47 -11.64 -0.33 -9.25
N ASP A 48 -11.83 -1.59 -8.90
CA ASP A 48 -12.82 -2.00 -7.92
C ASP A 48 -12.46 -1.47 -6.52
N GLN A 49 -11.17 -1.51 -6.15
CA GLN A 49 -10.70 -0.97 -4.88
C GLN A 49 -10.87 0.57 -4.81
N ILE A 50 -10.65 1.29 -5.92
CA ILE A 50 -10.90 2.74 -6.00
C ILE A 50 -12.39 3.05 -5.85
N LEU A 51 -13.27 2.26 -6.49
CA LEU A 51 -14.71 2.43 -6.38
C LEU A 51 -15.20 2.18 -4.95
N GLU A 52 -14.72 1.12 -4.30
CA GLU A 52 -15.01 0.83 -2.90
C GLU A 52 -14.52 1.94 -1.97
N ALA A 53 -13.26 2.38 -2.15
CA ALA A 53 -12.69 3.48 -1.38
C ALA A 53 -13.50 4.78 -1.57
N ARG A 54 -13.95 5.06 -2.80
CA ARG A 54 -14.77 6.24 -3.09
C ARG A 54 -16.10 6.21 -2.35
N GLU A 55 -16.79 5.08 -2.33
CA GLU A 55 -18.05 4.96 -1.58
C GLU A 55 -17.80 5.03 -0.07
N LEU A 56 -16.75 4.38 0.43
CA LEU A 56 -16.37 4.44 1.84
C LEU A 56 -16.06 5.87 2.28
N TYR A 57 -15.31 6.64 1.50
CA TYR A 57 -14.88 8.00 1.86
C TYR A 57 -15.79 9.12 1.37
N LYS A 58 -16.92 8.79 0.75
CA LYS A 58 -17.92 9.77 0.28
C LYS A 58 -18.37 10.74 1.38
N HIS A 59 -18.40 10.27 2.63
CA HIS A 59 -18.76 11.06 3.80
C HIS A 59 -17.70 12.10 4.21
N LEU A 60 -16.45 11.96 3.76
CA LEU A 60 -15.37 12.91 4.05
C LEU A 60 -15.41 14.13 3.11
N VAL A 61 -16.10 14.02 1.97
CA VAL A 61 -16.27 15.12 1.03
C VAL A 61 -17.49 15.94 1.45
N LYS A 62 -17.26 17.13 2.03
CA LYS A 62 -18.32 18.13 2.21
C LYS A 62 -18.63 18.81 0.86
N LYS A 63 -19.91 19.05 0.63
CA LYS A 63 -20.46 19.66 -0.58
C LYS A 63 -20.12 21.15 -0.69
#